data_AF-A0A0B8NPL5-F1
#
_entry.id   AF-A0A0B8NPL5-F1
#
_cell.length_a   1.000
_cell.length_b   1.000
_cell.length_c   1.000
_cell.angle_alpha   90.00
_cell.angle_beta   90.00
_cell.angle_gamma   90.00
#
_symmetry.space_group_name_H-M   'P 1'
#
loop_
_entity.id
_entity.type
_entity.pdbx_description
1 polymer ?
#
loop_
_entity_poly.entity_id
_entity_poly.type
_entity_poly.pdbx_seq_one_letter_code
_entity_poly.pdbx_strand_id
1 'polypeptide(L)'
;MTHLSLSQDVVQTNSHTAQFTITLHNNSSKTLSNWDLIFSITRFLKSDSISIGSLSQLGSLCSVTELPELAIDESISFTLEMETPPLRLQCDTILEPM
;
A
#
# COMPACT_ATOMS: atom_id res chain seq x y z
N MET A 1 -8.01 11.21 17.37
CA MET A 1 -8.28 10.43 16.15
C MET A 1 -6.98 10.30 15.39
N THR A 2 -6.54 9.09 15.06
CA THR A 2 -5.38 8.90 14.18
C THR A 2 -5.87 9.15 12.75
N HIS A 3 -5.57 10.30 12.16
CA HIS A 3 -5.89 10.57 10.76
C HIS A 3 -4.67 10.21 9.92
N LEU A 4 -4.75 9.11 9.19
CA LEU A 4 -3.83 8.76 8.12
C LEU A 4 -4.54 9.04 6.79
N SER A 5 -3.85 9.70 5.87
CA SER A 5 -4.33 9.84 4.49
C SER A 5 -3.55 8.90 3.60
N LEU A 6 -4.28 8.11 2.81
CA LEU A 6 -3.70 7.22 1.81
C LEU A 6 -3.95 7.79 0.42
N SER A 7 -2.89 7.89 -0.39
CA SER A 7 -2.99 8.05 -1.83
C SER A 7 -2.32 6.86 -2.51
N GLN A 8 -2.80 6.56 -3.71
CA GLN A 8 -2.31 5.44 -4.50
C GLN A 8 -2.12 5.91 -5.94
N ASP A 9 -1.08 5.37 -6.58
CA ASP A 9 -0.83 5.55 -8.00
C ASP A 9 -0.50 4.19 -8.61
N VAL A 10 -0.97 3.94 -9.84
CA VAL A 10 -0.76 2.65 -10.51
C VAL A 10 -0.26 2.88 -11.91
N VAL A 11 0.89 2.29 -12.20
CA VAL A 11 1.56 2.39 -13.49
C VAL A 11 1.68 1.00 -14.09
N GLN A 12 1.21 0.85 -15.32
CA GLN A 12 1.45 -0.37 -16.08
C GLN A 12 2.93 -0.40 -16.52
N THR A 13 3.71 -1.35 -16.02
CA THR A 13 5.14 -1.46 -16.37
C THR A 13 5.32 -2.24 -17.67
N ASN A 14 4.46 -3.24 -17.92
CA ASN A 14 4.41 -4.00 -19.18
C ASN A 14 3.00 -4.59 -19.40
N SER A 15 2.78 -5.40 -20.44
CA SER A 15 1.45 -5.95 -20.74
C SER A 15 0.86 -6.91 -19.69
N HIS A 16 1.65 -7.35 -18.70
CA HIS A 16 1.27 -8.33 -17.68
C HIS A 16 1.59 -7.89 -16.25
N THR A 17 2.28 -6.77 -16.06
CA THR A 17 2.68 -6.29 -14.73
C THR A 17 2.26 -4.84 -14.54
N ALA A 18 1.68 -4.55 -13.38
CA ALA A 18 1.43 -3.21 -12.90
C ALA A 18 2.22 -2.98 -11.61
N GLN A 19 2.80 -1.79 -11.49
CA GLN A 19 3.40 -1.30 -10.26
C GLN A 19 2.41 -0.38 -9.55
N PHE A 20 2.24 -0.63 -8.27
CA PHE A 20 1.33 0.04 -7.36
C PHE A 20 2.15 0.82 -6.33
N THR A 21 1.97 2.12 -6.27
CA THR A 21 2.65 2.99 -5.30
C THR A 21 1.64 3.44 -4.27
N ILE A 22 1.89 3.13 -3.00
CA ILE A 22 1.10 3.62 -1.86
C ILE A 22 1.87 4.74 -1.20
N THR A 23 1.20 5.87 -0.96
CA THR A 23 1.73 6.96 -0.14
C THR A 23 0.83 7.16 1.06
N LEU A 24 1.42 7.09 2.25
CA LEU A 24 0.76 7.35 3.52
C LEU A 24 1.25 8.66 4.08
N HIS A 25 0.32 9.52 4.49
CA HIS A 25 0.61 10.79 5.15
C HIS A 25 0.03 10.79 6.56
N ASN A 26 0.87 11.03 7.56
CA ASN A 26 0.47 11.05 8.96
C ASN A 26 -0.07 12.44 9.35
N ASN A 27 -1.38 12.62 9.18
CA ASN A 27 -2.11 13.80 9.65
C ASN A 27 -2.58 13.66 11.11
N SER A 28 -2.03 12.70 11.87
CA SER A 28 -2.42 12.49 13.25
C SER A 28 -1.59 13.37 14.19
N SER A 29 -2.07 13.54 15.41
CA SER A 29 -1.36 14.29 16.44
C SER A 29 -0.24 13.49 17.12
N LYS A 30 0.22 12.38 16.52
CA LYS A 30 1.22 11.48 17.10
C LYS A 30 2.08 10.82 16.04
N THR A 31 3.35 10.64 16.36
CA THR A 31 4.26 9.80 15.59
C THR A 31 3.81 8.34 15.65
N LEU A 32 3.85 7.65 14.51
CA LEU A 32 3.55 6.23 14.43
C LEU A 32 4.84 5.44 14.53
N SER A 33 5.00 4.70 15.63
CA SER A 33 6.11 3.77 15.86
C SER A 33 5.55 2.35 16.09
N ASN A 34 6.27 1.33 15.61
CA ASN A 34 5.86 -0.08 15.67
C ASN A 34 4.41 -0.30 15.21
N TRP A 35 4.10 0.18 14.01
CA TRP A 35 2.76 0.15 13.44
C TRP A 35 2.75 -0.69 12.16
N ASP A 36 1.59 -1.26 11.88
CA ASP A 36 1.33 -2.06 10.69
C ASP A 36 0.26 -1.36 9.84
N LEU A 37 0.36 -1.49 8.52
CA LEU A 37 -0.69 -1.07 7.60
C LEU A 37 -1.56 -2.27 7.22
N ILE A 38 -2.86 -2.16 7.43
CA ILE A 38 -3.85 -3.15 7.01
C ILE A 38 -4.73 -2.55 5.91
N PHE A 39 -4.89 -3.27 4.80
CA PHE A 39 -5.76 -2.84 3.70
C PHE A 39 -6.34 -4.04 2.95
N SER A 40 -7.35 -3.79 2.13
CA SER A 40 -7.96 -4.82 1.28
C SER A 40 -7.79 -4.52 -0.21
N ILE A 41 -7.40 -5.54 -0.98
CA ILE A 41 -7.32 -5.49 -2.45
C ILE A 41 -7.73 -6.84 -3.05
N THR A 42 -8.37 -6.82 -4.24
CA THR A 42 -8.86 -8.03 -4.93
C THR A 42 -7.82 -8.68 -5.84
N ARG A 43 -6.59 -8.18 -5.83
CA ARG A 43 -5.47 -8.63 -6.68
C ARG A 43 -4.39 -9.25 -5.80
N PHE A 44 -3.69 -10.23 -6.33
CA PHE A 44 -2.52 -10.79 -5.68
C PHE A 44 -1.32 -9.87 -5.89
N LEU A 45 -0.72 -9.46 -4.78
CA LEU A 45 0.51 -8.67 -4.77
C LEU A 45 1.71 -9.62 -4.67
N LYS A 46 2.79 -9.31 -5.38
CA LYS A 46 4.06 -10.02 -5.24
C LYS A 46 4.73 -9.63 -3.92
N SER A 47 4.85 -10.56 -2.97
CA SER A 47 5.40 -10.27 -1.65
C SER A 47 6.86 -9.80 -1.68
N ASP A 48 7.65 -10.26 -2.65
CA ASP A 48 9.06 -9.92 -2.83
C ASP A 48 9.29 -8.59 -3.56
N SER A 49 8.22 -7.98 -4.09
CA SER A 49 8.29 -6.71 -4.82
C SER A 49 8.18 -5.46 -3.94
N ILE A 50 7.87 -5.65 -2.65
CA ILE A 50 7.66 -4.52 -1.73
C ILE A 50 8.98 -3.77 -1.50
N SER A 51 8.97 -2.44 -1.66
CA SER A 51 10.20 -1.64 -1.51
C SER A 51 10.59 -1.37 -0.06
N ILE A 52 9.64 -1.43 0.88
CA ILE A 52 9.85 -1.15 2.32
C ILE A 52 8.94 -2.06 3.13
N GLY A 53 9.49 -2.68 4.18
CA GLY A 53 8.75 -3.56 5.08
C GLY A 53 8.52 -4.96 4.51
N SER A 54 7.54 -5.66 5.07
CA SER A 54 7.21 -7.04 4.73
C SER A 54 5.71 -7.18 4.45
N LEU A 55 5.36 -7.79 3.32
CA LEU A 55 3.96 -8.00 2.90
C LEU A 55 3.49 -9.43 3.22
N SER A 56 2.31 -9.54 3.85
CA SER A 56 1.53 -10.77 3.92
C SER A 56 0.12 -10.54 3.38
N GLN A 57 -0.40 -11.51 2.65
CA GLN A 57 -1.74 -11.45 2.04
C GLN A 57 -2.50 -12.75 2.30
N LEU A 58 -3.68 -12.62 2.92
CA LEU A 58 -4.63 -13.72 3.14
C LEU A 58 -5.94 -13.41 2.40
N GLY A 59 -6.10 -13.98 1.21
CA GLY A 59 -7.20 -13.62 0.32
C GLY A 59 -7.08 -12.16 -0.13
N SER A 60 -8.06 -11.32 0.19
CA SER A 60 -8.00 -9.89 -0.11
C SER A 60 -7.34 -9.05 0.99
N LEU A 61 -7.17 -9.60 2.19
CA LEU A 61 -6.61 -8.88 3.33
C LEU A 61 -5.09 -8.85 3.24
N CYS A 62 -4.51 -7.65 3.22
CA CYS A 62 -3.08 -7.41 3.19
C CYS A 62 -2.62 -6.76 4.50
N SER A 63 -1.46 -7.19 4.99
CA SER A 63 -0.75 -6.55 6.10
C SER A 63 0.68 -6.22 5.66
N VAL A 64 1.08 -4.97 5.85
CA VAL A 64 2.47 -4.53 5.70
C VAL A 64 3.04 -4.24 7.07
N THR A 65 4.06 -4.99 7.44
CA THR A 65 4.77 -4.90 8.72
C THR A 65 6.17 -4.34 8.51
N GLU A 66 6.89 -4.06 9.60
CA GLU A 66 8.28 -3.56 9.57
C GLU A 66 8.42 -2.22 8.83
N LEU A 67 7.34 -1.42 8.87
CA LEU A 67 7.36 -0.05 8.36
C LEU A 67 8.18 0.84 9.29
N PRO A 68 8.92 1.82 8.74
CA PRO A 68 9.67 2.77 9.54
C PRO A 68 8.73 3.66 10.35
N GLU A 69 9.31 4.33 11.34
CA GLU A 69 8.60 5.37 12.07
C GLU A 69 8.10 6.45 11.11
N LEU A 70 6.85 6.88 11.29
CA LEU A 70 6.25 7.95 10.49
C LEU A 70 5.91 9.12 11.41
N ALA A 71 6.71 10.18 11.34
CA ALA A 71 6.54 11.35 12.19
C ALA A 71 5.25 12.13 11.84
N ILE A 72 4.89 13.06 12.71
CA ILE A 72 3.74 13.95 12.51
C ILE A 72 3.97 14.79 11.26
N ASP A 73 2.95 14.92 10.41
CA ASP A 73 2.97 15.67 9.15
C ASP A 73 4.02 15.18 8.13
N GLU A 74 4.53 13.95 8.29
CA GLU A 74 5.40 13.31 7.32
C GLU A 74 4.65 12.32 6.42
N SER A 75 5.29 11.97 5.30
CA SER A 75 4.78 10.98 4.36
C SER A 75 5.81 9.91 4.07
N ILE A 76 5.32 8.70 3.87
CA ILE A 76 6.10 7.58 3.35
C ILE A 76 5.45 7.00 2.11
N SER A 77 6.27 6.67 1.11
CA SER A 77 5.83 5.99 -0.10
C SER A 77 6.56 4.66 -0.25
N PHE A 78 5.82 3.63 -0.66
CA PHE A 78 6.39 2.34 -1.01
C PHE A 78 5.67 1.74 -2.21
N THR A 79 6.38 0.87 -2.93
CA THR A 79 5.90 0.26 -4.17
C THR A 79 5.70 -1.23 -3.99
N LEU A 80 4.74 -1.76 -4.75
CA LEU A 80 4.38 -3.17 -4.85
C LEU A 80 4.11 -3.49 -6.32
N GLU A 81 4.31 -4.74 -6.74
CA GLU A 81 3.92 -5.22 -8.06
C GLU A 81 2.75 -6.18 -7.96
N MET A 82 1.93 -6.19 -9.01
CA MET A 82 0.93 -7.23 -9.25
C MET A 82 1.02 -7.72 -10.69
N GLU A 83 0.89 -9.03 -10.87
CA GLU A 83 0.72 -9.64 -12.18
C GLU A 83 -0.74 -9.45 -12.62
N THR A 84 -0.96 -8.51 -13.53
CA THR A 84 -2.28 -8.16 -14.04
C THR A 84 -2.19 -7.68 -15.48
N PRO A 85 -3.17 -8.05 -16.34
CA PRO A 85 -3.42 -7.31 -17.57
C PRO A 85 -3.63 -5.82 -17.28
N PRO A 86 -3.50 -4.94 -18.30
CA PRO A 86 -3.64 -3.50 -18.12
C PRO A 86 -4.90 -3.12 -17.38
N LEU A 87 -4.75 -2.40 -16.28
CA LEU A 87 -5.87 -1.95 -15.47
C LEU A 87 -6.77 -1.03 -16.29
N ARG A 88 -8.07 -1.26 -16.21
CA ARG A 88 -9.09 -0.51 -16.97
C ARG A 88 -10.10 0.18 -16.06
N LEU A 89 -10.18 -0.22 -14.79
CA LEU A 89 -11.24 0.19 -13.88
C LEU A 89 -10.65 0.67 -12.55
N GLN A 90 -11.31 1.66 -11.94
CA GLN A 90 -10.88 2.23 -10.67
C GLN A 90 -10.99 1.23 -9.49
N CYS A 91 -11.88 0.24 -9.61
CA CYS A 91 -12.07 -0.82 -8.60
C CYS A 91 -10.94 -1.86 -8.56
N ASP A 92 -9.95 -1.75 -9.46
CA ASP A 92 -8.75 -2.62 -9.45
C ASP A 92 -7.71 -2.19 -8.40
N THR A 93 -7.98 -1.09 -7.67
CA THR A 93 -7.07 -0.45 -6.71
C THR A 93 -7.50 -0.74 -5.25
N ILE A 94 -6.81 -0.19 -4.23
CA ILE A 94 -7.20 -0.39 -2.82
C ILE A 94 -8.65 0.04 -2.61
N LEU A 95 -9.42 -0.86 -2.02
CA LEU A 95 -10.85 -0.65 -1.79
C LEU A 95 -11.10 0.15 -0.51
N GLU A 96 -10.43 -0.21 0.59
CA GLU A 96 -10.57 0.45 1.89
C GLU A 96 -9.25 0.34 2.70
N PRO A 97 -8.65 1.45 3.16
CA PRO A 97 -7.69 1.42 4.26
C PRO A 97 -8.44 1.25 5.58
N MET A 98 -8.12 0.23 6.37
CA MET A 98 -8.77 -0.05 7.67
C MET A 98 -7.88 0.36 8.85
#